data_AF-A0A9P4K7U4-F1
#
_entry.id   AF-A0A9P4K7U4-F1
#
_cell.length_a   1.000
_cell.length_b   1.000
_cell.length_c   1.000
_cell.angle_alpha   90.00
_cell.angle_beta   90.00
_cell.angle_gamma   90.00
#
_symmetry.space_group_name_H-M   'P 1'
#
loop_
_entity.id
_entity.type
_entity.pdbx_description
1 polymer ?
#
loop_
_entity_poly.entity_id
_entity_poly.type
_entity_poly.pdbx_seq_one_letter_code
_entity_poly.pdbx_strand_id
1 'polypeptide(L)'
;SISSLGLISSMVGFLHDQKDHVGSYQVNWPGRTVQLVVEPKHLWVDQGHESNGVAGYGFFLGLFGLYVAWRQRERQLSVRNPTNQTPSKTLLALVILHFLAVLFTLSAIIVVFLVTNQTSGQFISRGIVRSYIPYPVNKWTPETWFKAVLDLPLADQHQRDKIDSNVTNMVAWRWMLIPIFLTDVL
;
A
#
# COMPACT_ATOMS: atom_id res chain seq x y z
N SER A 1 8.78 -0.73 8.34
CA SER A 1 8.77 -1.51 7.08
C SER A 1 8.01 -2.83 7.14
N ILE A 2 8.24 -3.71 8.14
CA ILE A 2 7.58 -5.05 8.20
C ILE A 2 6.05 -4.95 8.32
N SER A 3 5.52 -4.11 9.22
CA SER A 3 4.05 -3.93 9.34
C SER A 3 3.42 -3.36 8.08
N SER A 4 4.11 -2.44 7.39
CA SER A 4 3.65 -1.90 6.09
C SER A 4 3.66 -2.96 5.00
N LEU A 5 4.74 -3.74 4.88
CA LEU A 5 4.79 -4.90 3.98
C LEU A 5 3.67 -5.90 4.26
N GLY A 6 3.39 -6.18 5.54
CA GLY A 6 2.31 -7.07 5.96
C GLY A 6 0.94 -6.58 5.52
N LEU A 7 0.63 -5.29 5.74
CA LEU A 7 -0.65 -4.71 5.30
C LEU A 7 -0.77 -4.65 3.77
N ILE A 8 0.29 -4.27 3.06
CA ILE A 8 0.30 -4.25 1.58
C ILE A 8 0.10 -5.67 1.04
N SER A 9 0.82 -6.65 1.58
CA SER A 9 0.70 -8.05 1.17
C SER A 9 -0.69 -8.61 1.45
N SER A 10 -1.29 -8.26 2.60
CA SER A 10 -2.67 -8.60 2.92
C SER A 10 -3.65 -8.00 1.91
N MET A 11 -3.44 -6.75 1.49
CA MET A 11 -4.28 -6.09 0.50
C MET A 11 -4.17 -6.75 -0.88
N VAL A 12 -2.96 -7.06 -1.33
CA VAL A 12 -2.73 -7.78 -2.59
C VAL A 12 -3.34 -9.17 -2.55
N GLY A 13 -3.14 -9.90 -1.45
CA GLY A 13 -3.74 -11.22 -1.24
C GLY A 13 -5.27 -11.16 -1.24
N PHE A 14 -5.85 -10.14 -0.61
CA PHE A 14 -7.30 -9.91 -0.65
C PHE A 14 -7.82 -9.65 -2.07
N LEU A 15 -7.15 -8.80 -2.86
CA LEU A 15 -7.55 -8.55 -4.26
C LEU A 15 -7.53 -9.83 -5.10
N HIS A 16 -6.47 -10.64 -4.97
CA HIS A 16 -6.38 -11.93 -5.64
C HIS A 16 -7.48 -12.90 -5.19
N ASP A 17 -7.73 -13.01 -3.89
CA ASP A 17 -8.82 -13.83 -3.36
C ASP A 17 -10.18 -13.41 -3.92
N GLN A 18 -10.44 -12.09 -3.97
CA GLN A 18 -11.69 -11.58 -4.55
C GLN A 18 -11.78 -11.93 -6.05
N LYS A 19 -10.72 -11.70 -6.82
CA LYS A 19 -10.69 -11.94 -8.26
C LYS A 19 -10.82 -13.41 -8.63
N ASP A 20 -10.05 -14.27 -7.97
CA ASP A 20 -9.82 -15.65 -8.40
C ASP A 20 -10.82 -16.64 -7.77
N HIS A 21 -11.39 -16.31 -6.60
CA HIS A 21 -12.31 -17.20 -5.87
C HIS A 21 -13.74 -16.64 -5.73
N VAL A 22 -13.91 -15.34 -5.47
CA VAL A 22 -15.24 -14.73 -5.27
C VAL A 22 -15.92 -14.39 -6.60
N GLY A 23 -15.21 -13.67 -7.48
CA GLY A 23 -15.67 -13.30 -8.83
C GLY A 23 -16.79 -12.24 -8.89
N SER A 24 -17.84 -12.37 -8.08
CA SER A 24 -18.92 -11.37 -8.01
C SER A 24 -19.62 -11.30 -6.65
N TYR A 25 -20.15 -10.12 -6.34
CA TYR A 25 -20.99 -9.82 -5.19
C TYR A 25 -22.46 -9.78 -5.60
N GLN A 26 -23.33 -10.45 -4.84
CA GLN A 26 -24.77 -10.28 -5.00
C GLN A 26 -25.22 -9.00 -4.30
N VAL A 27 -25.80 -8.07 -5.07
CA VAL A 27 -26.33 -6.79 -4.57
C VAL A 27 -27.85 -6.79 -4.73
N ASN A 28 -28.57 -6.67 -3.62
CA ASN A 28 -30.02 -6.74 -3.55
C ASN A 28 -30.63 -5.34 -3.40
N TRP A 29 -30.71 -4.57 -4.49
CA TRP A 29 -31.50 -3.33 -4.46
C TRP A 29 -33.00 -3.62 -4.40
N PRO A 30 -33.82 -2.68 -3.87
CA PRO A 30 -35.27 -2.82 -3.90
C PRO A 30 -35.79 -3.08 -5.31
N GLY A 31 -36.32 -4.29 -5.55
CA GLY A 31 -36.85 -4.73 -6.84
C GLY A 31 -35.82 -5.05 -7.93
N ARG A 32 -34.51 -5.13 -7.61
CA ARG A 32 -33.47 -5.53 -8.57
C ARG A 32 -32.26 -6.15 -7.88
N THR A 33 -32.02 -7.42 -8.14
CA THR A 33 -30.76 -8.08 -7.77
C THR A 33 -29.79 -8.05 -8.95
N VAL A 34 -28.51 -7.79 -8.67
CA VAL A 34 -27.43 -7.85 -9.66
C VAL A 34 -26.22 -8.58 -9.10
N GLN A 35 -25.42 -9.16 -9.99
CA GLN A 35 -24.11 -9.73 -9.67
C GLN A 35 -23.02 -8.72 -10.04
N LEU A 36 -22.55 -7.95 -9.07
CA LEU A 36 -21.49 -6.97 -9.27
C LEU A 36 -20.14 -7.68 -9.35
N VAL A 37 -19.39 -7.53 -10.44
CA VAL A 37 -18.01 -8.07 -10.51
C VAL A 37 -17.14 -7.41 -9.45
N VAL A 38 -16.30 -8.22 -8.80
CA VAL A 38 -15.49 -7.81 -7.64
C VAL A 38 -14.55 -6.64 -7.91
N GLU A 39 -14.05 -6.51 -9.14
CA GLU A 39 -13.15 -5.44 -9.57
C GLU A 39 -13.83 -4.55 -10.62
N PRO A 40 -13.67 -3.21 -10.53
CA PRO A 40 -14.16 -2.31 -11.55
C PRO A 40 -13.26 -2.38 -12.79
N LYS A 41 -13.75 -1.88 -13.92
CA LYS A 41 -12.98 -1.83 -15.18
C LYS A 41 -11.68 -1.01 -15.05
N HIS A 42 -11.69 0.01 -14.19
CA HIS A 42 -10.59 0.96 -14.04
C HIS A 42 -10.09 1.01 -12.59
N LEU A 43 -9.52 -0.10 -12.13
CA LEU A 43 -8.85 -0.19 -10.83
C LEU A 43 -7.39 0.28 -10.94
N TRP A 44 -7.02 1.26 -10.11
CA TRP A 44 -5.67 1.81 -10.05
C TRP A 44 -4.89 1.15 -8.93
N VAL A 45 -4.02 0.20 -9.31
CA VAL A 45 -3.21 -0.59 -8.37
C VAL A 45 -1.77 -0.07 -8.19
N ASP A 46 -1.30 0.83 -9.06
CA ASP A 46 0.09 1.33 -9.02
C ASP A 46 0.49 1.99 -7.71
N GLN A 47 -0.42 2.66 -7.01
CA GLN A 47 -0.14 3.22 -5.69
C GLN A 47 0.28 2.14 -4.67
N GLY A 48 -0.28 0.93 -4.82
CA GLY A 48 0.08 -0.24 -4.03
C GLY A 48 1.44 -0.79 -4.43
N HIS A 49 1.74 -0.85 -5.73
CA HIS A 49 3.05 -1.26 -6.24
C HIS A 49 4.18 -0.31 -5.78
N GLU A 50 3.94 1.00 -5.85
CA GLU A 50 4.92 2.02 -5.43
C GLU A 50 5.23 1.90 -3.93
N SER A 51 4.20 1.77 -3.10
CA SER A 51 4.40 1.61 -1.66
C SER A 51 5.01 0.27 -1.28
N ASN A 52 4.75 -0.79 -2.04
CA ASN A 52 5.45 -2.07 -1.87
C ASN A 52 6.94 -1.91 -2.17
N GLY A 53 7.26 -1.16 -3.24
CA GLY A 53 8.62 -0.77 -3.58
C GLY A 53 9.32 -0.03 -2.44
N VAL A 54 8.68 0.98 -1.85
CA VAL A 54 9.20 1.72 -0.70
C VAL A 54 9.45 0.79 0.49
N ALA A 55 8.48 -0.06 0.82
CA ALA A 55 8.57 -0.93 1.98
C ALA A 55 9.67 -1.99 1.82
N GLY A 56 9.84 -2.55 0.61
CA GLY A 56 10.94 -3.44 0.26
C GLY A 56 12.30 -2.72 0.27
N TYR A 57 12.38 -1.52 -0.31
CA TYR A 57 13.59 -0.70 -0.30
C TYR A 57 14.07 -0.42 1.13
N GLY A 58 13.18 0.06 1.99
CA GLY A 58 13.49 0.35 3.40
C GLY A 58 13.94 -0.89 4.18
N PHE A 59 13.40 -2.08 3.88
CA PHE A 59 13.85 -3.33 4.49
C PHE A 59 15.31 -3.63 4.15
N PHE A 60 15.69 -3.60 2.86
CA PHE A 60 17.07 -3.87 2.46
C PHE A 60 18.04 -2.76 2.89
N LEU A 61 17.59 -1.50 2.90
CA LEU A 61 18.37 -0.39 3.41
C LEU A 61 18.68 -0.58 4.91
N GLY A 62 17.71 -1.04 5.69
CA GLY A 62 17.93 -1.37 7.12
C GLY A 62 18.98 -2.47 7.32
N LEU A 63 18.93 -3.54 6.53
CA LEU A 63 19.96 -4.60 6.55
C LEU A 63 21.34 -4.06 6.16
N PHE A 64 21.40 -3.21 5.14
CA PHE A 64 22.65 -2.56 4.73
C PHE A 64 23.17 -1.61 5.82
N GLY A 65 22.29 -0.86 6.48
CA GLY A 65 22.62 -0.01 7.63
C GLY A 65 23.24 -0.80 8.79
N LEU A 66 22.67 -1.95 9.14
CA LEU A 66 23.23 -2.86 10.15
C LEU A 66 24.64 -3.35 9.76
N TYR A 67 24.82 -3.75 8.50
CA TYR A 67 26.13 -4.14 7.98
C TYR A 67 27.16 -2.99 8.07
N VAL A 68 26.76 -1.77 7.69
CA VAL A 68 27.61 -0.58 7.77
C VAL A 68 27.98 -0.26 9.22
N ALA A 69 27.01 -0.31 10.14
CA ALA A 69 27.24 -0.06 11.57
C ALA A 69 28.21 -1.08 12.17
N TRP A 70 28.02 -2.37 11.88
CA TRP A 70 28.97 -3.41 12.31
C TRP A 70 30.38 -3.14 11.77
N ARG A 71 30.52 -2.85 10.47
CA ARG A 71 31.80 -2.54 9.86
C ARG A 71 32.48 -1.30 10.44
N GLN A 72 31.71 -0.28 10.84
CA GLN A 72 32.25 0.90 11.51
C GLN A 72 32.73 0.60 12.92
N ARG A 73 31.97 -0.20 13.68
CA ARG A 73 32.38 -0.63 15.02
C ARG A 73 33.71 -1.39 15.00
N GLU A 74 33.87 -2.34 14.07
CA GLU A 74 35.13 -3.09 13.90
C GLU A 74 36.31 -2.17 13.57
N ARG A 75 36.08 -1.15 12.72
CA ARG A 75 37.10 -0.13 12.39
C ARG A 75 37.48 0.74 13.58
N GLN A 76 36.54 1.07 14.46
CA GLN A 76 36.81 1.84 15.67
C GLN A 76 37.60 1.01 16.68
N LEU A 77 37.28 -0.27 16.84
CA LEU A 77 37.99 -1.18 17.75
C LEU A 77 39.42 -1.52 17.27
N SER A 78 39.64 -1.54 15.95
CA SER A 78 40.93 -1.92 15.36
C SER A 78 41.95 -0.77 15.25
N VAL A 79 41.54 0.49 15.44
CA VAL A 79 42.39 1.65 15.18
C VAL A 79 42.99 2.21 16.47
N ARG A 80 44.33 2.12 16.58
CA ARG A 80 45.12 2.64 17.71
C ARG A 80 45.34 4.16 17.68
N ASN A 81 45.14 4.81 16.51
CA ASN A 81 45.32 6.25 16.32
C ASN A 81 44.22 6.82 15.39
N PRO A 82 43.25 7.60 15.91
CA PRO A 82 42.05 8.01 15.18
C PRO A 82 42.29 9.02 14.05
N THR A 83 43.48 9.63 13.97
CA THR A 83 43.79 10.72 13.03
C THR A 83 44.05 10.29 11.58
N ASN A 84 44.23 8.98 11.32
CA ASN A 84 44.51 8.44 9.97
C ASN A 84 43.33 7.66 9.36
N GLN A 85 42.11 7.80 9.90
CA GLN A 85 40.95 7.11 9.34
C GLN A 85 40.52 7.74 8.00
N THR A 86 40.55 6.92 6.95
CA THR A 86 40.02 7.30 5.64
C THR A 86 38.49 7.39 5.66
N PRO A 87 37.88 8.27 4.85
CA PRO A 87 36.42 8.39 4.77
C PRO A 87 35.76 7.05 4.45
N SER A 88 34.72 6.70 5.20
CA SER A 88 34.02 5.43 5.02
C SER A 88 33.15 5.46 3.76
N LYS A 89 33.61 4.83 2.67
CA LYS A 89 32.82 4.67 1.43
C LYS A 89 31.47 4.02 1.67
N THR A 90 31.38 3.08 2.61
CA THR A 90 30.12 2.39 2.95
C THR A 90 29.16 3.28 3.73
N LEU A 91 29.68 4.21 4.54
CA LEU A 91 28.85 5.23 5.18
C LEU A 91 28.32 6.23 4.16
N LEU A 92 29.17 6.70 3.24
CA LEU A 92 28.74 7.59 2.16
C LEU A 92 27.65 6.95 1.30
N ALA A 93 27.83 5.67 0.92
CA ALA A 93 26.81 4.92 0.20
C ALA A 93 25.51 4.82 0.99
N LEU A 94 25.57 4.54 2.30
CA LEU A 94 24.38 4.49 3.16
C LEU A 94 23.64 5.83 3.17
N VAL A 95 24.35 6.95 3.31
CA VAL A 95 23.75 8.30 3.29
C VAL A 95 23.07 8.59 1.96
N ILE A 96 23.70 8.26 0.82
CA ILE A 96 23.10 8.45 -0.51
C ILE A 96 21.84 7.60 -0.67
N LEU A 97 21.91 6.32 -0.30
CA LEU A 97 20.75 5.41 -0.39
C LEU A 97 19.62 5.84 0.55
N HIS A 98 19.96 6.33 1.74
CA HIS A 98 18.98 6.87 2.69
C HIS A 98 18.29 8.12 2.15
N PHE A 99 19.05 9.04 1.54
CA PHE A 99 18.47 10.20 0.87
C PHE A 99 17.51 9.81 -0.27
N LEU A 100 17.88 8.80 -1.07
CA LEU A 100 16.98 8.26 -2.09
C LEU A 100 15.74 7.58 -1.49
N ALA A 101 15.87 6.93 -0.33
CA ALA A 101 14.76 6.35 0.41
C ALA A 101 13.74 7.43 0.79
N VAL A 102 14.19 8.55 1.37
CA VAL A 102 13.33 9.68 1.75
C VAL A 102 12.56 10.21 0.55
N LEU A 103 13.22 10.42 -0.59
CA LEU A 103 12.57 10.88 -1.83
C LEU A 103 11.54 9.87 -2.34
N PHE A 104 11.85 8.57 -2.26
CA PHE A 104 10.94 7.52 -2.71
C PHE A 104 9.72 7.39 -1.79
N THR A 105 9.91 7.42 -0.48
CA THR A 105 8.82 7.43 0.51
C THR A 105 7.94 8.68 0.33
N LEU A 106 8.53 9.85 0.07
CA LEU A 106 7.78 11.08 -0.23
C LEU A 106 6.92 10.94 -1.49
N SER A 107 7.48 10.39 -2.59
CA SER A 107 6.74 10.11 -3.81
C SER A 107 5.53 9.21 -3.54
N ALA A 108 5.74 8.10 -2.83
CA ALA A 108 4.68 7.16 -2.51
C ALA A 108 3.57 7.80 -1.64
N ILE A 109 3.92 8.64 -0.66
CA ILE A 109 2.94 9.40 0.13
C ILE A 109 2.11 10.28 -0.79
N ILE A 110 2.76 11.07 -1.65
CA ILE A 110 2.06 11.99 -2.55
C ILE A 110 1.10 11.21 -3.44
N VAL A 111 1.56 10.14 -4.09
CA VAL A 111 0.73 9.35 -5.02
C VAL A 111 -0.43 8.68 -4.28
N VAL A 112 -0.18 7.97 -3.17
CA VAL A 112 -1.23 7.26 -2.43
C VAL A 112 -2.30 8.22 -1.92
N PHE A 113 -1.91 9.34 -1.29
CA PHE A 113 -2.88 10.29 -0.78
C PHE A 113 -3.60 11.05 -1.90
N LEU A 114 -2.88 11.48 -2.94
CA LEU A 114 -3.47 12.21 -4.07
C LEU A 114 -4.51 11.35 -4.80
N VAL A 115 -4.15 10.13 -5.20
CA VAL A 115 -5.03 9.25 -5.98
C VAL A 115 -6.21 8.80 -5.13
N THR A 116 -5.99 8.48 -3.84
CA THR A 116 -7.08 8.11 -2.94
C THR A 116 -8.02 9.31 -2.70
N ASN A 117 -7.51 10.53 -2.61
CA ASN A 117 -8.34 11.73 -2.46
C ASN A 117 -9.14 12.06 -3.74
N GLN A 118 -8.51 11.95 -4.91
CA GLN A 118 -9.17 12.18 -6.21
C GLN A 118 -10.32 11.20 -6.47
N THR A 119 -10.27 10.02 -5.86
CA THR A 119 -11.27 8.96 -6.03
C THR A 119 -12.24 8.84 -4.84
N SER A 120 -12.08 9.70 -3.83
CA SER A 120 -12.92 9.74 -2.64
C SER A 120 -14.32 10.27 -2.95
N GLY A 121 -15.33 9.77 -2.22
CA GLY A 121 -16.73 10.20 -2.35
C GLY A 121 -17.44 9.72 -3.63
N GLN A 122 -16.76 8.97 -4.50
CA GLN A 122 -17.39 8.30 -5.62
C GLN A 122 -18.30 7.17 -5.11
N PHE A 123 -19.44 6.96 -5.77
CA PHE A 123 -20.41 5.92 -5.42
C PHE A 123 -20.77 5.06 -6.65
N ILE A 124 -21.24 3.84 -6.39
CA ILE A 124 -21.66 2.91 -7.43
C ILE A 124 -23.13 3.18 -7.78
N SER A 125 -23.37 3.61 -9.03
CA SER A 125 -24.73 3.94 -9.48
C SER A 125 -25.51 2.72 -9.95
N ARG A 126 -26.69 2.50 -9.35
CA ARG A 126 -27.64 1.42 -9.73
C ARG A 126 -27.98 1.43 -11.21
N GLY A 127 -28.07 2.61 -11.85
CA GLY A 127 -28.44 2.72 -13.27
C GLY A 127 -27.35 2.21 -14.23
N ILE A 128 -26.10 2.15 -13.76
CA ILE A 128 -24.94 1.81 -14.58
C ILE A 128 -24.53 0.35 -14.36
N VAL A 129 -24.69 -0.16 -13.14
CA VAL A 129 -24.32 -1.55 -12.81
C VAL A 129 -25.10 -2.53 -13.67
N ARG A 130 -24.38 -3.53 -14.18
CA ARG A 130 -24.93 -4.67 -14.93
C ARG A 130 -24.32 -5.95 -14.38
N SER A 131 -25.12 -7.02 -14.34
CA SER A 131 -24.65 -8.30 -13.80
C SER A 131 -23.47 -8.85 -14.60
N TYR A 132 -22.45 -9.33 -13.90
CA TYR A 132 -21.25 -9.96 -14.46
C TYR A 132 -20.42 -9.08 -15.40
N ILE A 133 -20.64 -7.76 -15.36
CA ILE A 133 -19.86 -6.79 -16.13
C ILE A 133 -19.09 -5.90 -15.14
N PRO A 134 -17.76 -5.76 -15.28
CA PRO A 134 -16.97 -4.84 -14.48
C PRO A 134 -17.52 -3.42 -14.56
N TYR A 135 -17.64 -2.75 -13.41
CA TYR A 135 -18.19 -1.40 -13.35
C TYR A 135 -17.35 -0.45 -14.23
N PRO A 136 -17.93 0.20 -15.26
CA PRO A 136 -17.13 0.84 -16.30
C PRO A 136 -16.78 2.30 -16.02
N VAL A 137 -17.36 2.91 -14.98
CA VAL A 137 -17.29 4.36 -14.74
C VAL A 137 -16.33 4.68 -13.61
N ASN A 138 -15.65 5.82 -13.75
CA ASN A 138 -14.62 6.36 -12.87
C ASN A 138 -13.38 5.47 -12.76
N LYS A 139 -12.31 6.07 -12.23
CA LYS A 139 -11.13 5.34 -11.76
C LYS A 139 -11.23 5.18 -10.26
N TRP A 140 -10.77 4.04 -9.76
CA TRP A 140 -10.89 3.68 -8.36
C TRP A 140 -9.57 3.21 -7.80
N THR A 141 -9.25 3.58 -6.56
CA THR A 141 -8.29 2.82 -5.76
C THR A 141 -8.96 1.60 -5.14
N PRO A 142 -8.22 0.57 -4.72
CA PRO A 142 -8.78 -0.51 -3.90
C PRO A 142 -9.57 0.02 -2.69
N GLU A 143 -9.01 0.98 -1.94
CA GLU A 143 -9.67 1.55 -0.76
C GLU A 143 -11.03 2.18 -1.12
N THR A 144 -11.07 3.06 -2.11
CA THR A 144 -12.30 3.79 -2.47
C THR A 144 -13.33 2.89 -3.14
N TRP A 145 -12.88 1.91 -3.92
CA TRP A 145 -13.78 0.93 -4.54
C TRP A 145 -14.52 0.12 -3.49
N PHE A 146 -13.80 -0.49 -2.55
CA PHE A 146 -14.43 -1.34 -1.55
C PHE A 146 -15.25 -0.56 -0.53
N LYS A 147 -14.91 0.70 -0.24
CA LYS A 147 -15.81 1.61 0.48
C LYS A 147 -17.15 1.78 -0.24
N ALA A 148 -17.12 2.06 -1.55
CA ALA A 148 -18.35 2.18 -2.33
C ALA A 148 -19.12 0.86 -2.45
N VAL A 149 -18.43 -0.29 -2.42
CA VAL A 149 -19.08 -1.62 -2.36
C VAL A 149 -19.77 -1.84 -1.01
N LEU A 150 -19.19 -1.39 0.11
CA LEU A 150 -19.78 -1.52 1.45
C LEU A 150 -21.05 -0.68 1.65
N ASP A 151 -21.23 0.37 0.83
CA ASP A 151 -22.45 1.19 0.79
C ASP A 151 -23.61 0.51 0.04
N LEU A 152 -23.33 -0.60 -0.67
CA LEU A 152 -24.35 -1.36 -1.38
C LEU A 152 -25.08 -2.34 -0.46
N PRO A 153 -26.34 -2.68 -0.76
CA PRO A 153 -27.07 -3.73 -0.06
C PRO A 153 -26.55 -5.13 -0.48
N LEU A 154 -25.37 -5.50 0.02
CA LEU A 154 -24.78 -6.83 -0.21
C LEU A 154 -25.66 -7.91 0.43
N ALA A 155 -25.81 -9.04 -0.28
CA ALA A 155 -26.63 -10.15 0.19
C ALA A 155 -25.97 -10.94 1.35
N ASP A 156 -24.64 -11.05 1.31
CA ASP A 156 -23.86 -11.81 2.29
C ASP A 156 -23.19 -10.87 3.31
N GLN A 157 -23.61 -10.99 4.57
CA GLN A 157 -23.06 -10.21 5.68
C GLN A 157 -21.60 -10.61 5.99
N HIS A 158 -21.26 -11.90 5.91
CA HIS A 158 -19.89 -12.35 6.20
C HIS A 158 -18.91 -11.78 5.17
N GLN A 159 -19.34 -11.73 3.90
CA GLN A 159 -18.57 -11.07 2.85
C GLN A 159 -18.42 -9.57 3.09
N ARG A 160 -19.49 -8.90 3.54
CA ARG A 160 -19.43 -7.48 3.94
C ARG A 160 -18.40 -7.25 5.06
N ASP A 161 -18.42 -8.07 6.11
CA ASP A 161 -17.49 -7.94 7.24
C ASP A 161 -16.03 -8.20 6.82
N LYS A 162 -15.81 -9.16 5.91
CA LYS A 162 -14.49 -9.43 5.31
C LYS A 162 -13.98 -8.21 4.52
N ILE A 163 -14.84 -7.58 3.73
CA ILE A 163 -14.48 -6.37 2.96
C ILE A 163 -14.17 -5.22 3.93
N ASP A 164 -15.00 -5.01 4.95
CA ASP A 164 -14.83 -3.92 5.94
C ASP A 164 -13.50 -4.01 6.70
N SER A 165 -13.14 -5.21 7.15
CA SER A 165 -11.84 -5.48 7.77
C SER A 165 -10.67 -5.17 6.83
N ASN A 166 -10.76 -5.56 5.56
CA ASN A 166 -9.70 -5.28 4.58
C ASN A 166 -9.62 -3.80 4.20
N VAL A 167 -10.75 -3.10 4.11
CA VAL A 167 -10.79 -1.64 3.93
C VAL A 167 -10.11 -0.93 5.10
N THR A 168 -10.35 -1.41 6.33
CA THR A 168 -9.67 -0.88 7.53
C THR A 168 -8.15 -1.04 7.42
N ASN A 169 -7.68 -2.21 6.96
CA ASN A 169 -6.25 -2.43 6.70
C ASN A 169 -5.68 -1.49 5.63
N MET A 170 -6.42 -1.24 4.54
CA MET A 170 -6.00 -0.29 3.49
C MET A 170 -5.88 1.14 4.03
N VAL A 171 -6.85 1.58 4.83
CA VAL A 171 -6.82 2.89 5.49
C VAL A 171 -5.61 2.98 6.43
N ALA A 172 -5.40 1.97 7.26
CA ALA A 172 -4.27 1.92 8.19
C ALA A 172 -2.93 1.96 7.45
N TRP A 173 -2.80 1.23 6.35
CA TRP A 173 -1.62 1.27 5.49
C TRP A 173 -1.33 2.67 4.95
N ARG A 174 -2.33 3.35 4.36
CA ARG A 174 -2.17 4.73 3.87
C ARG A 174 -1.61 5.64 4.96
N TRP A 175 -2.18 5.58 6.16
CA TRP A 175 -1.74 6.41 7.28
C TRP A 175 -0.37 6.02 7.84
N MET A 176 0.03 4.74 7.75
CA MET A 176 1.36 4.27 8.17
C MET A 176 2.51 4.82 7.29
N LEU A 177 2.24 5.32 6.08
CA LEU A 177 3.29 5.95 5.28
C LEU A 177 3.86 7.21 5.94
N ILE A 178 3.04 7.97 6.68
CA ILE A 178 3.47 9.18 7.38
C ILE A 178 4.54 8.90 8.45
N PRO A 179 4.32 8.01 9.44
CA PRO A 179 5.36 7.73 10.43
C PRO A 179 6.61 7.11 9.80
N ILE A 180 6.50 6.31 8.73
CA ILE A 180 7.67 5.80 8.00
C ILE A 180 8.50 6.94 7.42
N PHE A 181 7.85 7.90 6.77
CA PHE A 181 8.54 9.09 6.25
C PHE A 181 9.20 9.90 7.36
N LEU A 182 8.53 10.10 8.49
CA LEU A 182 9.13 10.80 9.63
C LEU A 182 10.38 10.06 10.15
N THR A 183 10.36 8.72 10.20
CA THR A 183 11.55 7.94 10.58
C THR A 183 12.64 7.95 9.52
N ASP A 184 12.31 8.13 8.24
CA ASP A 184 13.31 8.25 7.18
C ASP A 184 13.98 9.64 7.22
N VAL A 185 13.27 10.68 7.67
CA VAL A 185 13.80 12.05 7.74
C VAL A 185 14.65 12.31 8.98
N LEU A 186 14.31 11.70 10.11
CA LEU A 186 14.97 11.87 11.42
C LEU A 186 16.22 11.00 11.56
#